data_AF-A0A3C0ND91-F1
#
_entry.id   AF-A0A3C0ND91-F1
#
_cell.length_a   1.000
_cell.length_b   1.000
_cell.length_c   1.000
_cell.angle_alpha   90.00
_cell.angle_beta   90.00
_cell.angle_gamma   90.00
#
_symmetry.space_group_name_H-M   'P 1'
#
loop_
_entity.id
_entity.type
_entity.pdbx_description
1 polymer ?
#
loop_
_entity_poly.entity_id
_entity_poly.type
_entity_poly.pdbx_seq_one_letter_code
_entity_poly.pdbx_strand_id
1 'polypeptide(L)' 'VLEISSPGISRQLTTDREFISFKGFSVIVQTSEPYEGHKEWRGKLIRRDDTGVYLNQKGRAIAIPRPLVTRVQLDEKG' A
#
# COMPACT_ATOMS: atom_id res chain seq x y z
N VAL A 1 9.80 -31.83 -13.54
CA VAL A 1 8.76 -31.05 -12.83
C VAL A 1 9.32 -29.64 -12.65
N LEU A 2 8.85 -28.71 -13.49
CA LEU A 2 9.29 -27.32 -13.46
C LEU A 2 8.24 -26.57 -12.64
N GLU A 3 8.45 -26.52 -11.32
CA GLU A 3 7.61 -25.76 -10.41
C GLU A 3 7.89 -24.28 -10.61
N ILE A 4 7.30 -23.69 -11.66
CA ILE A 4 7.15 -22.25 -11.70
C ILE A 4 5.98 -21.93 -10.78
N SER A 5 6.26 -21.97 -9.49
CA SER A 5 5.46 -21.18 -8.59
C SER A 5 5.72 -19.73 -9.02
N SER A 6 4.76 -19.15 -9.74
CA SER A 6 4.53 -17.70 -9.74
C SER A 6 3.43 -17.43 -8.71
N PRO A 7 3.61 -17.65 -7.38
CA PRO A 7 2.54 -17.34 -6.46
C PRO A 7 2.65 -15.86 -6.11
N GLY A 8 1.66 -15.08 -6.53
CA GLY A 8 1.46 -13.73 -5.99
C GLY A 8 1.80 -12.64 -6.98
N ILE A 9 0.87 -12.38 -7.90
CA ILE A 9 0.71 -11.06 -8.49
C ILE A 9 0.38 -10.13 -7.33
N SER A 10 1.40 -9.57 -6.66
CA SER A 10 1.18 -8.50 -5.70
C SER A 10 0.76 -7.28 -6.51
N ARG A 11 -0.56 -7.13 -6.69
CA ARG A 11 -1.15 -6.13 -7.58
C ARG A 11 -0.74 -4.75 -7.13
N GLN A 12 0.07 -4.08 -7.94
CA GLN A 12 0.48 -2.70 -7.66
C GLN A 12 -0.64 -1.74 -8.05
N LEU A 13 -1.05 -0.90 -7.10
CA LEU A 13 -2.03 0.15 -7.34
C LEU A 13 -1.30 1.37 -7.92
N THR A 14 -1.59 1.72 -9.17
CA THR A 14 -0.97 2.85 -9.88
C THR A 14 -1.96 3.93 -10.28
N THR A 15 -3.23 3.59 -10.44
CA THR A 15 -4.28 4.51 -10.91
C THR A 15 -5.25 4.86 -9.80
N ASP A 16 -5.81 6.06 -9.83
CA ASP A 16 -6.77 6.56 -8.83
C ASP A 16 -7.98 5.63 -8.71
N ARG A 17 -8.45 5.08 -9.83
CA ARG A 17 -9.54 4.11 -9.86
C ARG A 17 -9.23 2.87 -9.03
N GLU A 18 -8.01 2.34 -9.12
CA GLU A 18 -7.57 1.21 -8.30
C GLU A 18 -7.60 1.60 -6.81
N PHE A 19 -7.05 2.75 -6.43
CA PHE A 19 -7.11 3.23 -5.04
C PHE A 19 -8.55 3.38 -4.52
N ILE A 20 -9.47 3.82 -5.37
CA ILE A 20 -10.89 3.96 -5.03
C ILE A 20 -11.54 2.57 -4.87
N SER A 21 -11.31 1.65 -5.81
CA SER A 21 -11.86 0.28 -5.76
C SER A 21 -11.34 -0.54 -4.59
N PHE A 22 -10.07 -0.35 -4.21
CA PHE A 22 -9.42 -1.06 -3.11
C PHE A 22 -9.42 -0.28 -1.80
N LYS A 23 -10.23 0.78 -1.69
CA LYS A 23 -10.46 1.46 -0.42
C LYS A 23 -11.02 0.48 0.61
N GLY A 24 -10.37 0.40 1.77
CA GLY A 24 -10.70 -0.52 2.87
C GLY A 24 -9.95 -1.85 2.84
N PHE A 25 -9.23 -2.16 1.75
CA PHE A 25 -8.41 -3.37 1.64
C PHE A 25 -7.01 -3.16 2.20
N SER A 26 -6.37 -4.25 2.63
CA SER A 26 -4.98 -4.23 3.07
C SER A 26 -4.06 -3.89 1.90
N VAL A 27 -3.18 -2.92 2.10
CA VAL A 27 -2.15 -2.49 1.15
C VAL A 27 -0.80 -2.37 1.83
N ILE A 28 0.25 -2.48 1.02
CA ILE A 28 1.64 -2.28 1.39
C ILE A 28 2.13 -1.04 0.66
N VAL A 29 2.45 0.00 1.43
CA VAL A 29 3.02 1.24 0.92
C VAL A 29 4.52 1.23 1.18
N GLN A 30 5.32 1.35 0.12
CA GLN A 30 6.76 1.51 0.20
C GLN A 30 7.13 2.98 0.04
N THR A 31 8.14 3.40 0.80
CA THR A 31 8.64 4.77 0.81
C THR A 31 10.10 4.84 0.39
N SER A 32 10.52 5.94 -0.23
CA SER A 32 11.91 6.18 -0.68
C SER A 32 12.88 6.16 0.50
N GLU A 33 12.47 6.80 1.58
CA GLU A 33 13.22 7.01 2.82
C GLU A 33 12.37 6.54 4.01
N PRO A 34 13.00 6.18 5.15
CA PRO A 34 12.25 5.68 6.30
C PRO A 34 11.36 6.78 6.89
N TYR A 35 10.05 6.61 6.76
CA TYR A 35 9.07 7.45 7.44
C TYR A 35 8.80 6.84 8.82
N GLU A 36 8.84 7.62 9.90
CA GLU A 36 8.70 7.13 11.29
C GLU A 36 9.52 5.86 11.62
N GLY A 37 10.70 5.69 11.01
CA GLY A 37 11.55 4.50 11.21
C GLY A 37 11.22 3.29 10.33
N HIS A 38 10.19 3.37 9.49
CA HIS A 38 9.74 2.29 8.61
C HIS A 38 9.73 2.72 7.14
N LYS A 39 10.32 1.89 6.26
CA LYS A 39 10.25 2.09 4.80
C LYS A 39 9.03 1.42 4.17
N GLU A 40 8.48 0.41 4.84
CA GLU A 40 7.36 -0.38 4.39
C GLU A 40 6.22 -0.28 5.40
N TRP A 41 5.04 0.03 4.90
CA TRP A 41 3.86 0.31 5.69
C TRP A 41 2.71 -0.59 5.27
N ARG A 42 2.31 -1.48 6.16
CA ARG A 42 1.17 -2.38 5.94
C ARG A 42 -0.04 -1.90 6.72
N GLY A 43 -1.17 -1.79 6.06
CA GLY A 43 -2.42 -1.38 6.68
C GLY A 43 -3.56 -1.32 5.70
N LYS A 44 -4.78 -1.08 6.17
CA LYS A 44 -5.95 -0.91 5.30
C LYS A 44 -5.90 0.44 4.61
N LEU A 45 -6.00 0.48 3.29
CA LEU A 45 -6.08 1.71 2.52
C LEU A 45 -7.31 2.50 2.97
N ILE A 46 -7.13 3.68 3.57
CA ILE A 46 -8.24 4.57 3.91
C ILE A 46 -8.59 5.43 2.71
N ARG A 47 -7.58 6.05 2.10
CA ARG A 47 -7.72 6.92 0.92
C ARG A 47 -6.33 7.30 0.39
N ARG A 48 -6.29 7.81 -0.84
CA ARG A 48 -5.13 8.48 -1.42
C ARG A 48 -5.58 9.82 -1.96
N ASP A 49 -4.87 10.87 -1.57
CA ASP A 49 -5.08 12.24 -2.06
C ASP A 49 -3.78 12.74 -2.70
N ASP A 50 -3.77 14.02 -3.10
CA ASP A 50 -2.57 14.67 -3.63
C ASP A 50 -1.49 14.85 -2.55
N THR A 51 -1.91 15.06 -1.30
CA THR A 51 -1.02 15.25 -0.15
C THR A 51 -0.33 13.96 0.30
N GLY A 52 -1.01 12.82 0.19
CA GLY A 52 -0.50 11.57 0.75
C GLY A 52 -1.42 10.37 0.64
N VAL A 53 -0.91 9.23 1.10
CA VAL A 53 -1.63 7.98 1.22
C VAL A 53 -1.96 7.74 2.69
N TYR A 54 -3.24 7.56 2.98
CA TYR A 54 -3.74 7.32 4.32
C TYR A 54 -4.05 5.85 4.48
N LEU A 55 -3.52 5.23 5.53
CA LEU A 55 -3.74 3.83 5.85
C LEU A 55 -4.09 3.64 7.32
N ASN A 56 -4.89 2.63 7.62
CA ASN A 56 -5.25 2.23 8.97
C ASN A 56 -4.41 1.03 9.39
N GLN A 57 -3.55 1.21 10.37
CA GLN A 57 -2.76 0.13 10.96
C GLN A 57 -3.27 -0.15 12.37
N LYS A 58 -3.92 -1.29 12.57
CA LYS A 58 -4.43 -1.75 13.88
C LYS A 58 -5.32 -0.70 14.61
N GLY A 59 -6.11 0.08 13.87
CA GLY A 59 -6.97 1.12 14.43
C GLY A 59 -6.35 2.52 14.50
N ARG A 60 -5.06 2.66 14.14
CA ARG A 60 -4.38 3.96 14.03
C ARG A 60 -4.31 4.39 12.57
N ALA A 61 -4.80 5.59 12.28
CA ALA A 61 -4.65 6.23 10.99
C ALA A 61 -3.24 6.79 10.83
N ILE A 62 -2.56 6.41 9.75
CA ILE A 62 -1.21 6.82 9.38
C ILE A 62 -1.31 7.54 8.04
N ALA A 63 -0.71 8.74 7.96
CA ALA A 63 -0.70 9.57 6.77
C ALA A 63 0.73 9.61 6.22
N ILE A 64 0.97 8.92 5.12
CA ILE A 64 2.28 8.88 4.48
C ILE A 64 2.32 9.95 3.39
N PRO A 65 3.28 10.90 3.44
CA PRO A 65 3.39 11.95 2.44
C PRO A 65 3.56 11.38 1.04
N ARG A 66 2.80 11.88 0.07
CA ARG A 66 2.88 11.45 -1.34
C ARG A 66 4.30 11.49 -1.92
N PRO A 67 5.16 12.50 -1.65
CA PRO A 67 6.52 12.52 -2.19
C PRO A 67 7.41 11.39 -1.65
N LEU A 68 7.10 10.84 -0.47
CA LEU A 68 7.84 9.72 0.08
C LEU A 68 7.39 8.40 -0.52
N VAL A 69 6.14 8.28 -0.97
CA VAL A 69 5.56 7.02 -1.48
C VAL A 69 6.13 6.68 -2.85
N THR A 70 6.88 5.58 -2.92
CA THR A 70 7.43 5.04 -4.17
C THR A 70 6.52 4.03 -4.83
N ARG A 71 5.86 3.19 -4.01
CA ARG A 71 5.08 2.06 -4.52
C ARG A 71 3.92 1.76 -3.57
N VAL A 72 2.77 1.41 -4.12
CA VAL A 72 1.63 0.89 -3.35
C VAL A 72 1.19 -0.42 -3.94
N GLN A 73 1.10 -1.46 -3.13
CA GLN A 73 0.71 -2.82 -3.54
C GLN A 73 -0.48 -3.28 -2.71
N LEU A 74 -1.39 -4.03 -3.32
CA LEU A 74 -2.48 -4.70 -2.63
C LEU A 74 -1.93 -5.92 -1.89
N ASP A 75 -2.30 -6.07 -0.63
CA ASP A 75 -2.02 -7.24 0.18
C ASP A 75 -3.25 -8.15 0.17
N GLU A 76 -3.27 -9.12 -0.76
CA GLU A 76 -4.37 -10.09 -0.92
C GLU A 76 -4.41 -11.16 0.21
N LYS A 77 -3.64 -11.01 1.28
CA LYS A 77 -3.61 -11.95 2.42
C LYS A 77 -4.63 -11.62 3.53
N GLY A 78 -5.63 -10.79 3.23
CA GLY A 78 -6.67 -10.36 4.17
C GLY A 78 -7.88 -11.26 4.23
#